data_AF-A0A5N7U6Q7-F1
#
_entry.id   AF-A0A5N7U6Q7-F1
#
_cell.length_a   1.000
_cell.length_b   1.000
_cell.length_c   1.000
_cell.angle_alpha   90.00
_cell.angle_beta   90.00
_cell.angle_gamma   90.00
#
_symmetry.space_group_name_H-M   'P 1'
#
loop_
_entity.id
_entity.type
_entity.pdbx_description
1 polymer ?
#
loop_
_entity_poly.entity_id
_entity_poly.type
_entity_poly.pdbx_seq_one_letter_code
_entity_poly.pdbx_strand_id
1 'polypeptide(L)'
;MKILSFLICIPIFHFGQLSPKVNKLYQRLSESDKVESQQVGDFFGESPVYRCFLDISDIATDKELEYMAYNGNPVVKTYASKSIFRRKLKSLDNLFDYYLKNNDSVSILEGCIGSDSFLADELYKYAFREKMDIDNMKWREKHQDSIIKSGGKVIDEIYEKQQPVWKEKEIDSLLVQFEYAILNDKSSPKHLVEIVAEYSFYTDRKIPYFQKLIYFDEKYNSEMIKQYMEFCSK
;
A
#
# COMPACT_ATOMS: atom_id res chain seq x y z
N MET A 1 44.48 37.56 29.72
CA MET A 1 43.66 37.36 28.51
C MET A 1 42.48 36.48 28.86
N LYS A 2 41.27 37.02 28.74
CA LYS A 2 40.01 36.29 28.94
C LYS A 2 39.79 35.37 27.73
N ILE A 3 39.97 34.07 27.88
CA ILE A 3 39.52 33.11 26.87
C ILE A 3 38.07 32.79 27.23
N LEU A 4 37.18 33.39 26.46
CA LEU A 4 35.74 33.24 26.50
C LEU A 4 35.41 31.81 26.00
N SER A 5 35.30 30.85 26.92
CA SER A 5 34.79 29.51 26.60
C SER A 5 33.30 29.60 26.31
N PHE A 6 32.97 29.82 25.04
CA PHE A 6 31.61 29.71 24.52
C PHE A 6 31.24 28.22 24.54
N LEU A 7 30.67 27.77 25.66
CA LEU A 7 29.96 26.49 25.76
C LEU A 7 28.77 26.58 24.80
N ILE A 8 28.93 26.01 23.62
CA ILE A 8 27.83 25.79 22.69
C ILE A 8 26.91 24.76 23.38
N CYS A 9 25.93 25.25 24.13
CA CYS A 9 24.72 24.50 24.41
C CYS A 9 24.03 24.27 23.06
N ILE A 10 24.47 23.26 22.32
CA ILE A 10 23.61 22.66 21.30
C ILE A 10 22.46 22.12 22.13
N PRO A 11 21.23 22.66 22.02
CA PRO A 11 20.09 21.94 22.53
C PRO A 11 20.10 20.68 21.68
N ILE A 12 20.45 19.56 22.28
CA ILE A 12 20.07 18.26 21.76
C ILE A 12 18.55 18.30 21.81
N PHE A 13 17.96 18.93 20.80
CA PHE A 13 16.58 18.69 20.44
C PHE A 13 16.58 17.23 20.01
N HIS A 14 16.51 16.33 21.00
CA HIS A 14 15.70 15.16 20.86
C HIS A 14 14.28 15.67 20.62
N PHE A 15 14.03 16.16 19.40
CA PHE A 15 12.76 15.94 18.75
C PHE A 15 12.63 14.43 18.81
N GLY A 16 11.99 13.92 19.87
CA GLY A 16 11.50 12.56 19.86
C GLY A 16 10.71 12.46 18.57
N GLN A 17 11.24 11.72 17.60
CA GLN A 17 10.64 11.59 16.27
C GLN A 17 9.20 11.11 16.38
N LEU A 18 8.89 10.43 17.50
CA LEU A 18 7.57 10.07 17.96
C LEU A 18 7.24 10.77 19.29
N SER A 19 6.03 11.33 19.39
CA SER A 19 5.44 11.79 20.63
C SER A 19 5.29 10.64 21.64
N PRO A 20 5.25 10.90 22.96
CA PRO A 20 5.19 9.82 23.94
C PRO A 20 4.02 8.84 23.76
N LYS A 21 2.85 9.35 23.33
CA LYS A 21 1.67 8.52 23.07
C LYS A 21 1.87 7.63 21.84
N VAL A 22 2.35 8.20 20.73
CA VAL A 22 2.63 7.46 19.50
C VAL A 22 3.74 6.45 19.72
N ASN A 23 4.82 6.83 20.42
CA ASN A 23 5.93 5.94 20.70
C ASN A 23 5.50 4.69 21.47
N LYS A 24 4.60 4.82 22.46
CA LYS A 24 4.09 3.65 23.20
C LYS A 24 3.38 2.66 22.28
N LEU A 25 2.55 3.15 21.36
CA LEU A 25 1.84 2.30 20.39
C LEU A 25 2.79 1.74 19.34
N TYR A 26 3.75 2.54 18.86
CA TYR A 26 4.80 2.13 17.93
C TYR A 26 5.61 0.95 18.48
N GLN A 27 6.03 1.00 19.76
CA GLN A 27 6.76 -0.11 20.38
C GLN A 27 5.90 -1.38 20.41
N ARG A 28 4.63 -1.28 20.83
CA ARG A 28 3.69 -2.41 20.83
C ARG A 28 3.48 -2.98 19.42
N LEU A 29 3.33 -2.12 18.41
CA LEU A 29 3.16 -2.56 17.03
C LEU A 29 4.44 -3.23 16.49
N SER A 30 5.61 -2.74 16.91
CA SER A 30 6.92 -3.29 16.54
C SER A 30 7.20 -4.68 17.13
N GLU A 31 6.46 -5.11 18.14
CA GLU A 31 6.55 -6.47 18.71
C GLU A 31 5.85 -7.52 17.84
N SER A 32 5.02 -7.10 16.86
CA SER A 32 4.29 -8.01 15.98
C SER A 32 5.18 -8.56 14.87
N ASP A 33 5.03 -9.84 14.55
CA ASP A 33 5.76 -10.56 13.50
C ASP A 33 5.10 -10.46 12.12
N LYS A 34 3.80 -10.15 12.08
CA LYS A 34 3.02 -10.02 10.85
C LYS A 34 2.06 -8.84 10.87
N VAL A 35 1.66 -8.42 9.67
CA VAL A 35 0.56 -7.48 9.44
C VAL A 35 -0.74 -8.28 9.45
N GLU A 36 -1.72 -7.83 10.22
CA GLU A 36 -3.03 -8.48 10.33
C GLU A 36 -4.14 -7.63 9.69
N SER A 37 -5.09 -8.27 9.04
CA SER A 37 -6.37 -7.64 8.68
C SER A 37 -7.22 -7.34 9.92
N GLN A 38 -8.29 -6.56 9.75
CA GLN A 38 -9.21 -6.19 10.82
C GLN A 38 -9.76 -7.38 11.60
N GLN A 39 -10.05 -8.47 10.89
CA GLN A 39 -10.49 -9.73 11.46
C GLN A 39 -9.46 -10.81 11.12
N VAL A 40 -9.11 -11.63 12.10
CA VAL A 40 -8.15 -12.75 11.94
C VAL A 40 -8.61 -13.99 12.70
N GLY A 41 -8.05 -15.14 12.29
CA GLY A 41 -8.27 -16.43 12.93
C GLY A 41 -9.66 -17.02 12.70
N ASP A 42 -9.86 -18.20 13.25
CA ASP A 42 -11.14 -18.91 13.17
C ASP A 42 -12.21 -18.06 13.89
N PHE A 43 -13.36 -17.84 13.23
CA PHE A 43 -14.47 -17.00 13.68
C PHE A 43 -14.33 -15.48 13.53
N PHE A 44 -13.39 -14.97 12.72
CA PHE A 44 -13.29 -13.54 12.37
C PHE A 44 -13.13 -12.61 13.59
N GLY A 45 -12.31 -13.01 14.57
CA GLY A 45 -12.04 -12.20 15.75
C GLY A 45 -11.32 -10.88 15.42
N GLU A 46 -11.62 -9.79 16.13
CA GLU A 46 -10.94 -8.51 15.94
C GLU A 46 -9.44 -8.63 16.23
N SER A 47 -8.60 -8.17 15.29
CA SER A 47 -7.15 -8.18 15.44
C SER A 47 -6.67 -7.09 16.41
N PRO A 48 -5.94 -7.45 17.49
CA PRO A 48 -5.34 -6.46 18.38
C PRO A 48 -4.20 -5.69 17.71
N VAL A 49 -3.52 -6.29 16.73
CA VAL A 49 -2.46 -5.65 15.94
C VAL A 49 -3.08 -4.58 15.05
N TYR A 50 -4.15 -4.93 14.32
CA TYR A 50 -4.88 -3.98 13.49
C TYR A 50 -5.50 -2.85 14.31
N ARG A 51 -6.07 -3.15 15.49
CA ARG A 51 -6.58 -2.11 16.40
C ARG A 51 -5.47 -1.17 16.86
N CYS A 52 -4.29 -1.68 17.20
CA CYS A 52 -3.14 -0.85 17.57
C CYS A 52 -2.72 0.08 16.42
N PHE A 53 -2.76 -0.42 15.18
CA PHE A 53 -2.57 0.41 13.99
C PHE A 53 -3.62 1.52 13.88
N LEU A 54 -4.91 1.21 14.07
CA LEU A 54 -5.96 2.22 14.00
C LEU A 54 -5.73 3.34 15.03
N ASP A 55 -5.35 2.98 16.25
CA ASP A 55 -5.04 3.94 17.31
C ASP A 55 -3.87 4.86 16.92
N ILE A 56 -2.81 4.30 16.30
CA ILE A 56 -1.70 5.11 15.76
C ILE A 56 -2.18 6.01 14.62
N SER A 57 -2.94 5.46 13.68
CA SER A 57 -3.43 6.18 12.50
C SER A 57 -4.37 7.33 12.86
N ASP A 58 -4.98 7.31 14.04
CA ASP A 58 -5.83 8.40 14.55
C ASP A 58 -4.99 9.53 15.16
N ILE A 59 -4.00 9.18 16.00
CA ILE A 59 -3.29 10.18 16.83
C ILE A 59 -1.96 10.67 16.25
N ALA A 60 -1.34 9.93 15.33
CA ALA A 60 -0.03 10.28 14.78
C ALA A 60 -0.13 11.45 13.80
N THR A 61 0.84 12.35 13.88
CA THR A 61 1.07 13.39 12.87
C THR A 61 1.66 12.79 11.59
N ASP A 62 1.53 13.52 10.48
CA ASP A 62 2.08 13.09 9.19
C ASP A 62 3.59 12.84 9.24
N LYS A 63 4.34 13.65 10.01
CA LYS A 63 5.78 13.48 10.21
C LYS A 63 6.13 12.21 10.99
N GLU A 64 5.30 11.86 11.98
CA GLU A 64 5.48 10.61 12.75
C GLU A 64 5.19 9.40 11.86
N LEU A 65 4.15 9.45 11.03
CA LEU A 65 3.85 8.40 10.06
C LEU A 65 4.97 8.23 9.03
N GLU A 66 5.51 9.33 8.50
CA GLU A 66 6.67 9.30 7.61
C GLU A 66 7.87 8.66 8.31
N TYR A 67 8.20 9.10 9.53
CA TYR A 67 9.28 8.52 10.29
C TYR A 67 9.12 6.99 10.45
N MET A 68 7.92 6.54 10.84
CA MET A 68 7.61 5.12 10.98
C MET A 68 7.75 4.34 9.66
N ALA A 69 7.29 4.91 8.55
CA ALA A 69 7.36 4.27 7.24
C ALA A 69 8.81 4.12 6.72
N TYR A 70 9.72 5.02 7.08
CA TYR A 70 11.13 4.87 6.68
C TYR A 70 11.96 4.04 7.66
N ASN A 71 11.66 4.11 8.97
CA ASN A 71 12.54 3.62 10.04
C ASN A 71 11.98 2.46 10.87
N GLY A 72 10.70 2.11 10.69
CA GLY A 72 10.06 1.00 11.42
C GLY A 72 10.56 -0.38 10.97
N ASN A 73 10.14 -1.41 11.70
CA ASN A 73 10.22 -2.79 11.19
C ASN A 73 9.21 -2.99 10.04
N PRO A 74 9.28 -4.09 9.26
CA PRO A 74 8.38 -4.29 8.12
C PRO A 74 6.87 -4.17 8.46
N VAL A 75 6.43 -4.65 9.62
CA VAL A 75 5.02 -4.53 10.06
C VAL A 75 4.61 -3.06 10.26
N VAL A 76 5.42 -2.30 11.00
CA VAL A 76 5.17 -0.87 11.22
C VAL A 76 5.23 -0.11 9.91
N LYS A 77 6.20 -0.41 9.04
CA LYS A 77 6.36 0.20 7.72
C LYS A 77 5.11 0.02 6.86
N THR A 78 4.52 -1.17 6.84
CA THR A 78 3.27 -1.46 6.10
C THR A 78 2.07 -0.69 6.65
N TYR A 79 1.89 -0.66 7.97
CA TYR A 79 0.78 0.08 8.57
C TYR A 79 0.94 1.60 8.43
N ALA A 80 2.15 2.12 8.62
CA ALA A 80 2.45 3.52 8.39
C ALA A 80 2.20 3.92 6.93
N SER A 81 2.67 3.11 5.98
CA SER A 81 2.45 3.36 4.55
C SER A 81 0.97 3.32 4.17
N LYS A 82 0.17 2.44 4.79
CA LYS A 82 -1.29 2.44 4.66
C LYS A 82 -1.92 3.76 5.13
N SER A 83 -1.48 4.33 6.26
CA SER A 83 -1.95 5.64 6.71
C SER A 83 -1.50 6.77 5.79
N ILE A 84 -0.26 6.75 5.31
CA ILE A 84 0.29 7.71 4.33
C ILE A 84 -0.56 7.71 3.05
N PHE A 85 -0.88 6.51 2.53
CA PHE A 85 -1.75 6.33 1.38
C PHE A 85 -3.15 6.89 1.63
N ARG A 86 -3.81 6.53 2.74
CA ARG A 86 -5.16 7.02 3.06
C ARG A 86 -5.21 8.54 3.27
N ARG A 87 -4.16 9.13 3.87
CA ARG A 87 -4.06 10.58 4.05
C ARG A 87 -3.58 11.32 2.80
N LYS A 88 -3.24 10.60 1.72
CA LYS A 88 -2.71 11.14 0.45
C LYS A 88 -1.48 12.04 0.66
N LEU A 89 -0.58 11.63 1.55
CA LEU A 89 0.60 12.45 1.83
C LEU A 89 1.53 12.49 0.61
N LYS A 90 2.14 13.65 0.37
CA LYS A 90 3.07 13.87 -0.76
C LYS A 90 4.32 12.99 -0.70
N SER A 91 4.63 12.44 0.47
CA SER A 91 5.76 11.53 0.69
C SER A 91 5.54 10.13 0.12
N LEU A 92 4.33 9.78 -0.32
CA LEU A 92 3.97 8.47 -0.86
C LEU A 92 4.86 8.07 -2.04
N ASP A 93 5.14 9.00 -2.95
CA ASP A 93 5.94 8.73 -4.15
C ASP A 93 7.38 8.33 -3.79
N ASN A 94 8.01 9.11 -2.92
CA ASN A 94 9.36 8.82 -2.42
C ASN A 94 9.40 7.53 -1.59
N LEU A 95 8.30 7.23 -0.89
CA LEU A 95 8.20 6.02 -0.09
C LEU A 95 8.11 4.78 -0.98
N PHE A 96 7.35 4.85 -2.08
CA PHE A 96 7.27 3.77 -3.05
C PHE A 96 8.64 3.48 -3.68
N ASP A 97 9.35 4.52 -4.12
CA ASP A 97 10.72 4.38 -4.66
C ASP A 97 11.69 3.79 -3.62
N TYR A 98 11.55 4.18 -2.35
CA TYR A 98 12.36 3.64 -1.26
C TYR A 98 12.08 2.16 -1.03
N TYR A 99 10.82 1.74 -1.02
CA TYR A 99 10.46 0.32 -0.86
C TYR A 99 10.86 -0.51 -2.08
N LEU A 100 10.72 0.04 -3.29
CA LEU A 100 11.14 -0.61 -4.54
C LEU A 100 12.63 -0.97 -4.49
N LYS A 101 13.48 -0.05 -3.98
CA LYS A 101 14.93 -0.25 -3.91
C LYS A 101 15.38 -1.19 -2.81
N ASN A 102 14.72 -1.16 -1.64
CA ASN A 102 15.13 -1.97 -0.50
C ASN A 102 14.58 -3.40 -0.56
N ASN A 103 13.42 -3.59 -1.21
CA ASN A 103 12.77 -4.88 -1.37
C ASN A 103 12.56 -5.62 -0.03
N ASP A 104 12.17 -4.87 1.00
CA ASP A 104 11.84 -5.40 2.32
C ASP A 104 10.60 -6.31 2.23
N SER A 105 10.67 -7.51 2.79
CA SER A 105 9.54 -8.45 2.88
C SER A 105 8.76 -8.28 4.17
N VAL A 106 7.48 -8.66 4.15
CA VAL A 106 6.59 -8.65 5.30
C VAL A 106 5.63 -9.83 5.24
N SER A 107 5.41 -10.49 6.38
CA SER A 107 4.38 -11.53 6.50
C SER A 107 3.03 -10.88 6.80
N ILE A 108 1.98 -11.40 6.19
CA ILE A 108 0.61 -10.88 6.24
C ILE A 108 -0.34 -12.01 6.65
N LEU A 109 -1.33 -11.69 7.47
CA LEU A 109 -2.46 -12.53 7.82
C LEU A 109 -3.76 -11.81 7.47
N GLU A 110 -4.38 -12.21 6.36
CA GLU A 110 -5.70 -11.74 5.92
C GLU A 110 -6.76 -12.79 6.28
N GLY A 111 -7.54 -12.55 7.33
CA GLY A 111 -8.49 -13.52 7.88
C GLY A 111 -7.77 -14.75 8.43
N CYS A 112 -7.96 -15.89 7.78
CA CYS A 112 -7.25 -17.15 8.08
C CYS A 112 -6.11 -17.46 7.09
N ILE A 113 -5.83 -16.57 6.13
CA ILE A 113 -4.85 -16.82 5.07
C ILE A 113 -3.57 -16.05 5.39
N GLY A 114 -2.50 -16.82 5.65
CA GLY A 114 -1.15 -16.29 5.77
C GLY A 114 -0.44 -16.21 4.42
N SER A 115 0.30 -15.14 4.17
CA SER A 115 1.13 -14.96 2.98
C SER A 115 2.36 -14.11 3.30
N ASP A 116 3.35 -14.16 2.42
CA ASP A 116 4.46 -13.20 2.43
C ASP A 116 4.29 -12.23 1.26
N SER A 117 4.72 -10.99 1.46
CA SER A 117 4.68 -9.93 0.46
C SER A 117 5.90 -9.02 0.59
N PHE A 118 6.00 -8.03 -0.28
CA PHE A 118 7.02 -6.99 -0.24
C PHE A 118 6.36 -5.62 -0.02
N LEU A 119 7.07 -4.70 0.62
CA LEU A 119 6.48 -3.39 0.96
C LEU A 119 6.05 -2.58 -0.28
N ALA A 120 6.78 -2.70 -1.39
CA ALA A 120 6.42 -2.06 -2.66
C ALA A 120 5.15 -2.71 -3.27
N ASP A 121 5.05 -4.04 -3.21
CA ASP A 121 3.87 -4.78 -3.64
C ASP A 121 2.63 -4.34 -2.86
N GLU A 122 2.74 -4.20 -1.54
CA GLU A 122 1.62 -3.76 -0.70
C GLU A 122 1.15 -2.34 -1.03
N LEU A 123 2.07 -1.40 -1.26
CA LEU A 123 1.69 -0.05 -1.71
C LEU A 123 1.00 -0.06 -3.07
N TYR A 124 1.50 -0.86 -4.02
CA TYR A 124 0.87 -1.01 -5.33
C TYR A 124 -0.53 -1.64 -5.20
N LYS A 125 -0.67 -2.70 -4.39
CA LYS A 125 -1.96 -3.35 -4.11
C LYS A 125 -2.96 -2.41 -3.46
N TYR A 126 -2.53 -1.50 -2.57
CA TYR A 126 -3.42 -0.48 -2.00
C TYR A 126 -3.98 0.43 -3.08
N ALA A 127 -3.12 0.94 -3.97
CA ALA A 127 -3.56 1.80 -5.06
C ALA A 127 -4.51 1.06 -6.03
N PHE A 128 -4.20 -0.19 -6.33
CA PHE A 128 -5.02 -0.99 -7.23
C PHE A 128 -6.37 -1.39 -6.63
N ARG A 129 -6.41 -1.84 -5.37
CA ARG A 129 -7.65 -2.19 -4.66
C ARG A 129 -8.58 -0.98 -4.56
N GLU A 130 -8.04 0.20 -4.27
CA GLU A 130 -8.78 1.46 -4.26
C GLU A 130 -9.43 1.75 -5.63
N LYS A 131 -8.70 1.53 -6.74
CA LYS A 131 -9.26 1.67 -8.09
C LYS A 131 -10.39 0.66 -8.34
N MET A 132 -10.19 -0.61 -7.96
CA MET A 132 -11.23 -1.62 -8.07
C MET A 132 -12.48 -1.25 -7.27
N ASP A 133 -12.32 -0.69 -6.06
CA ASP A 133 -13.45 -0.28 -5.23
C ASP A 133 -14.24 0.87 -5.87
N ILE A 134 -13.55 1.85 -6.47
CA ILE A 134 -14.17 2.93 -7.26
C ILE A 134 -14.94 2.36 -8.46
N ASP A 135 -14.35 1.44 -9.21
CA ASP A 135 -15.00 0.84 -10.39
C ASP A 135 -16.22 0.01 -10.02
N ASN A 136 -16.10 -0.80 -8.96
CA ASN A 136 -17.19 -1.59 -8.42
C ASN A 136 -18.33 -0.69 -7.91
N MET A 137 -18.01 0.44 -7.29
CA MET A 137 -18.99 1.43 -6.87
C MET A 137 -19.77 1.99 -8.07
N LYS A 138 -19.06 2.45 -9.11
CA LYS A 138 -19.68 2.96 -10.34
C LYS A 138 -20.53 1.90 -11.06
N TRP A 139 -20.02 0.67 -11.12
CA TRP A 139 -20.75 -0.43 -11.74
C TRP A 139 -22.06 -0.69 -10.98
N ARG A 140 -22.01 -0.71 -9.64
CA ARG A 140 -23.21 -0.87 -8.80
C ARG A 140 -24.20 0.27 -9.03
N GLU A 141 -23.76 1.53 -9.00
CA GLU A 141 -24.61 2.69 -9.26
C GLU A 141 -25.29 2.61 -10.64
N LYS A 142 -24.54 2.23 -11.67
CA LYS A 142 -25.07 2.10 -13.04
C LYS A 142 -26.08 0.96 -13.18
N HIS A 143 -25.94 -0.13 -12.44
CA HIS A 143 -26.76 -1.34 -12.60
C HIS A 143 -27.75 -1.57 -11.44
N GLN A 144 -27.84 -0.64 -10.49
CA GLN A 144 -28.70 -0.76 -9.31
C GLN A 144 -30.15 -1.07 -9.67
N ASP A 145 -30.72 -0.33 -10.62
CA ASP A 145 -32.10 -0.54 -11.06
C ASP A 145 -32.33 -1.93 -11.65
N SER A 146 -31.35 -2.45 -12.39
CA SER A 146 -31.41 -3.79 -12.99
C SER A 146 -31.27 -4.89 -11.93
N ILE A 147 -30.43 -4.68 -10.92
CA ILE A 147 -30.28 -5.59 -9.77
C ILE A 147 -31.60 -5.66 -8.99
N ILE A 148 -32.21 -4.51 -8.71
CA ILE A 148 -33.50 -4.44 -7.99
C ILE A 148 -34.61 -5.10 -8.82
N LYS A 149 -34.68 -4.81 -10.12
CA LYS A 149 -35.70 -5.39 -11.03
C LYS A 149 -35.59 -6.91 -11.19
N SER A 150 -34.38 -7.47 -11.06
CA SER A 150 -34.15 -8.92 -11.11
C SER A 150 -34.40 -9.64 -9.77
N GLY A 151 -34.89 -8.92 -8.75
CA GLY A 151 -35.13 -9.47 -7.41
C GLY A 151 -33.86 -9.63 -6.57
N GLY A 152 -32.72 -9.13 -7.06
CA GLY A 152 -31.49 -9.06 -6.29
C GLY A 152 -31.61 -8.03 -5.17
N LYS A 153 -31.08 -8.36 -3.99
CA LYS A 153 -30.84 -7.37 -2.95
C LYS A 153 -29.46 -6.76 -3.17
N VAL A 154 -29.36 -5.44 -3.14
CA VAL A 154 -28.06 -4.77 -2.97
C VAL A 154 -27.64 -5.06 -1.53
N ILE A 155 -26.83 -6.10 -1.33
CA ILE A 155 -26.30 -6.43 -0.01
C ILE A 155 -25.20 -5.41 0.28
N ASP A 156 -25.55 -4.39 1.05
CA ASP A 156 -24.60 -3.38 1.54
C ASP A 156 -23.74 -3.88 2.73
N GLU A 157 -23.99 -5.09 3.23
CA GLU A 157 -23.74 -5.43 4.64
C GLU A 157 -22.54 -6.32 4.97
N ILE A 158 -21.71 -6.78 4.03
CA ILE A 158 -20.68 -7.80 4.38
C ILE A 158 -19.26 -7.25 4.53
N TYR A 159 -18.98 -6.05 4.05
CA TYR A 159 -17.71 -5.37 4.30
C TYR A 159 -18.02 -3.93 4.69
N GLU A 160 -17.45 -3.42 5.78
CA GLU A 160 -17.48 -1.99 6.10
C GLU A 160 -17.08 -1.23 4.84
N LYS A 161 -18.06 -0.64 4.13
CA LYS A 161 -17.84 0.19 2.94
C LYS A 161 -17.09 1.43 3.40
N GLN A 162 -15.77 1.32 3.53
CA GLN A 162 -14.93 2.49 3.50
C GLN A 162 -15.09 3.06 2.09
N GLN A 163 -15.75 4.23 2.03
CA GLN A 163 -15.81 4.99 0.80
C GLN A 163 -14.38 5.19 0.29
N PRO A 164 -14.14 5.05 -1.03
CA PRO A 164 -12.84 5.34 -1.59
C PRO A 164 -12.37 6.71 -1.12
N VAL A 165 -11.16 6.75 -0.58
CA VAL A 165 -10.53 7.98 -0.11
C VAL A 165 -10.02 8.78 -1.31
N TRP A 166 -9.65 8.11 -2.40
CA TRP A 166 -9.15 8.69 -3.64
C TRP A 166 -10.26 8.97 -4.65
N LYS A 167 -10.09 10.04 -5.44
CA LYS A 167 -10.89 10.21 -6.67
C LYS A 167 -10.28 9.35 -7.76
N GLU A 168 -11.12 8.89 -8.69
CA GLU A 168 -10.71 8.07 -9.84
C GLU A 168 -9.46 8.61 -10.55
N LYS A 169 -9.50 9.88 -10.99
CA LYS A 169 -8.35 10.48 -11.70
C LYS A 169 -7.08 10.55 -10.87
N GLU A 170 -7.21 10.69 -9.55
CA GLU A 170 -6.05 10.74 -8.64
C GLU A 170 -5.43 9.34 -8.50
N ILE A 171 -6.27 8.30 -8.32
CA ILE A 171 -5.78 6.93 -8.18
C ILE A 171 -5.23 6.38 -9.51
N ASP A 172 -5.82 6.75 -10.64
CA ASP A 172 -5.30 6.42 -11.98
C ASP A 172 -3.92 7.01 -12.19
N SER A 173 -3.74 8.29 -11.80
CA SER A 173 -2.45 8.95 -11.89
C SER A 173 -1.40 8.28 -11.00
N LEU A 174 -1.78 7.89 -9.78
CA LEU A 174 -0.89 7.21 -8.85
C LEU A 174 -0.47 5.83 -9.36
N LEU A 175 -1.41 5.04 -9.90
CA LEU A 175 -1.13 3.74 -10.50
C LEU A 175 -0.16 3.86 -11.68
N VAL A 176 -0.42 4.80 -12.60
CA VAL A 176 0.49 5.08 -13.72
C VAL A 176 1.88 5.43 -13.23
N GLN A 177 1.99 6.26 -12.18
CA GLN A 177 3.27 6.62 -11.60
C GLN A 177 4.02 5.43 -11.01
N PHE A 178 3.35 4.58 -10.22
CA PHE A 178 3.96 3.37 -9.68
C PHE A 178 4.39 2.41 -10.79
N GLU A 179 3.55 2.18 -11.79
CA GLU A 179 3.88 1.33 -12.94
C GLU A 179 5.07 1.88 -13.73
N TYR A 180 5.18 3.19 -13.91
CA TYR A 180 6.36 3.79 -14.51
C TYR A 180 7.62 3.61 -13.67
N ALA A 181 7.53 3.77 -12.34
CA ALA A 181 8.66 3.52 -11.44
C ALA A 181 9.14 2.06 -11.56
N ILE A 182 8.20 1.10 -11.54
CA ILE A 182 8.48 -0.33 -11.71
C ILE A 182 9.10 -0.61 -13.09
N LEU A 183 8.48 -0.16 -14.17
CA LEU A 183 8.86 -0.54 -15.53
C LEU A 183 10.06 0.26 -16.08
N ASN A 184 10.43 1.38 -15.47
CA ASN A 184 11.65 2.12 -15.81
C ASN A 184 12.88 1.61 -15.04
N ASP A 185 12.68 1.03 -13.86
CA ASP A 185 13.77 0.43 -13.09
C ASP A 185 14.06 -0.99 -13.60
N LYS A 186 15.15 -1.14 -14.35
CA LYS A 186 15.61 -2.44 -14.86
C LYS A 186 15.97 -3.44 -13.75
N SER A 187 16.13 -2.98 -12.51
CA SER A 187 16.37 -3.81 -11.33
C SER A 187 15.07 -4.27 -10.64
N SER A 188 13.91 -3.73 -11.02
CA SER A 188 12.60 -4.09 -10.44
C SER A 188 12.39 -5.60 -10.36
N PRO A 189 11.97 -6.13 -9.20
CA PRO A 189 11.89 -7.56 -8.97
C PRO A 189 10.77 -8.20 -9.79
N LYS A 190 10.91 -9.51 -10.06
CA LYS A 190 9.98 -10.28 -10.90
C LYS A 190 8.53 -10.18 -10.40
N HIS A 191 8.30 -10.39 -9.10
CA HIS A 191 6.95 -10.36 -8.50
C HIS A 191 6.21 -9.04 -8.75
N LEU A 192 6.92 -7.90 -8.70
CA LEU A 192 6.32 -6.59 -8.87
C LEU A 192 6.07 -6.24 -10.34
N VAL A 193 6.83 -6.82 -11.28
CA VAL A 193 6.51 -6.71 -12.70
C VAL A 193 5.34 -7.63 -13.05
N GLU A 194 5.32 -8.84 -12.49
CA GLU A 194 4.22 -9.80 -12.67
C GLU A 194 2.90 -9.26 -12.12
N ILE A 195 2.87 -8.63 -10.94
CA ILE A 195 1.64 -8.06 -10.39
C ILE A 195 1.08 -6.91 -11.26
N VAL A 196 1.94 -6.11 -11.91
CA VAL A 196 1.49 -5.10 -12.89
C VAL A 196 0.81 -5.76 -14.09
N ALA A 197 1.42 -6.81 -14.64
CA ALA A 197 0.87 -7.55 -15.78
C ALA A 197 -0.43 -8.28 -15.40
N GLU A 198 -0.42 -9.01 -14.28
CA GLU A 198 -1.53 -9.80 -13.76
C GLU A 198 -2.78 -8.94 -13.52
N TYR A 199 -2.62 -7.86 -12.76
CA TYR A 199 -3.74 -6.98 -12.40
C TYR A 199 -4.29 -6.26 -13.62
N SER A 200 -3.43 -5.85 -14.55
CA SER A 200 -3.87 -5.25 -15.80
C SER A 200 -4.58 -6.25 -16.70
N PHE A 201 -4.12 -7.50 -16.75
CA PHE A 201 -4.75 -8.58 -17.51
C PHE A 201 -6.14 -8.91 -16.98
N TYR A 202 -6.28 -9.19 -15.68
CA TYR A 202 -7.56 -9.59 -15.08
C TYR A 202 -8.60 -8.47 -14.98
N THR A 203 -8.20 -7.22 -15.24
CA THR A 203 -9.13 -6.08 -15.35
C THR A 203 -9.34 -5.61 -16.78
N ASP A 204 -8.88 -6.39 -17.78
CA ASP A 204 -8.93 -6.06 -19.20
C ASP A 204 -8.32 -4.67 -19.52
N ARG A 205 -7.37 -4.21 -18.71
CA ARG A 205 -6.74 -2.89 -18.81
C ARG A 205 -5.49 -2.98 -19.69
N LYS A 206 -5.49 -2.31 -20.84
CA LYS A 206 -4.30 -2.15 -21.68
C LYS A 206 -3.49 -0.92 -21.29
N ILE A 207 -2.31 -1.10 -20.71
CA ILE A 207 -1.41 0.01 -20.38
C ILE A 207 -0.70 0.51 -21.66
N PRO A 208 -0.64 1.83 -21.92
CA PRO A 208 -0.11 2.37 -23.18
C PRO A 208 1.40 2.16 -23.35
N TYR A 209 2.11 1.79 -22.28
CA TYR A 209 3.54 1.55 -22.24
C TYR A 209 3.90 0.07 -22.03
N PHE A 210 3.01 -0.85 -22.40
CA PHE A 210 3.22 -2.29 -22.20
C PHE A 210 4.47 -2.83 -22.91
N GLN A 211 5.00 -2.16 -23.94
CA GLN A 211 6.24 -2.58 -24.60
C GLN A 211 7.47 -2.54 -23.68
N LYS A 212 7.42 -1.78 -22.57
CA LYS A 212 8.47 -1.83 -21.53
C LYS A 212 8.61 -3.23 -20.92
N LEU A 213 7.55 -4.04 -20.96
CA LEU A 213 7.55 -5.42 -20.48
C LEU A 213 8.43 -6.36 -21.33
N ILE A 214 8.75 -6.02 -22.59
CA ILE A 214 9.62 -6.85 -23.45
C ILE A 214 10.95 -7.15 -22.74
N TYR A 215 11.57 -6.11 -22.16
CA TYR A 215 12.81 -6.27 -21.41
C TYR A 215 12.66 -7.24 -20.23
N PHE A 216 11.53 -7.17 -19.52
CA PHE A 216 11.29 -8.01 -18.35
C PHE A 216 10.88 -9.43 -18.72
N ASP A 217 10.21 -9.63 -19.85
CA ASP A 217 9.96 -10.96 -20.40
C ASP A 217 11.28 -11.66 -20.75
N GLU A 218 12.18 -10.98 -21.45
CA GLU A 218 13.53 -11.49 -21.74
C GLU A 218 14.31 -11.81 -20.46
N LYS A 219 14.20 -10.93 -19.44
CA LYS A 219 14.92 -11.07 -18.16
C LYS A 219 14.36 -12.21 -17.30
N TYR A 220 13.05 -12.38 -17.23
CA TYR A 220 12.38 -13.25 -16.25
C TYR A 220 11.70 -14.48 -16.84
N ASN A 221 11.52 -14.53 -18.16
CA ASN A 221 10.80 -15.56 -18.89
C ASN A 221 9.47 -15.91 -18.21
N SER A 222 8.68 -14.87 -17.89
CA SER A 222 7.45 -15.00 -17.12
C SER A 222 6.25 -15.25 -18.03
N GLU A 223 5.51 -16.32 -17.74
CA GLU A 223 4.28 -16.64 -18.46
C GLU A 223 3.22 -15.53 -18.31
N MET A 224 3.09 -14.95 -17.11
CA MET A 224 2.13 -13.87 -16.87
C MET A 224 2.46 -12.62 -17.71
N ILE A 225 3.75 -12.26 -17.82
CA ILE A 225 4.17 -11.13 -18.64
C ILE A 225 3.83 -11.38 -20.12
N LYS A 226 4.12 -12.59 -20.63
CA LYS A 226 3.82 -12.97 -22.02
C LYS A 226 2.33 -12.91 -22.32
N GLN A 227 1.52 -13.53 -21.47
CA GLN A 227 0.05 -13.55 -21.63
C GLN A 227 -0.52 -12.13 -21.69
N TYR A 228 -0.05 -11.24 -20.80
CA TYR A 228 -0.49 -9.85 -20.82
C TYR A 228 -0.04 -9.08 -22.07
N MET A 229 1.21 -9.28 -22.52
CA MET A 229 1.70 -8.69 -23.77
C MET A 229 0.91 -9.16 -25.00
N GLU A 230 0.56 -10.44 -25.07
CA GLU A 230 -0.30 -10.98 -26.13
C GLU A 230 -1.71 -10.36 -26.09
N PHE A 231 -2.29 -10.21 -24.91
CA PHE A 231 -3.57 -9.52 -24.73
C PHE A 231 -3.53 -8.07 -25.23
N CYS A 232 -2.46 -7.34 -24.93
CA CYS A 232 -2.29 -5.98 -25.40
C CYS A 232 -2.11 -5.88 -26.93
N SER A 233 -1.53 -6.91 -27.56
CA SER A 233 -1.23 -6.95 -29.00
C SER A 233 -2.43 -7.29 -29.90
N LYS A 234 -3.50 -7.85 -29.33
CA LYS A 234 -4.76 -8.18 -30.04
C LYS A 234 -5.69 -6.99 -30.10
#